data_AF-A0A0R2VBJ6-F1
#
_entry.id   AF-A0A0R2VBJ6-F1
#
_cell.length_a   1.000
_cell.length_b   1.000
_cell.length_c   1.000
_cell.angle_alpha   90.00
_cell.angle_beta   90.00
_cell.angle_gamma   90.00
#
_symmetry.space_group_name_H-M   'P 1'
#
loop_
_entity.id
_entity.type
_entity.pdbx_description
1 polymer ?
#
loop_
_entity_poly.entity_id
_entity_poly.type
_entity_poly.pdbx_seq_one_letter_code
_entity_poly.pdbx_strand_id
1 'polypeptide(L)'
;MIPSNIIDQKIANVLPSESSIFKFLSFEKYDNLLKSSDLNFVRGEDSLCRAIFSGKPFVWQVYVQENEAHVKKLESFIEMYFFDLEINLKAIVTSLFYEWNTGQLNEETLKSYLINYNDISQFYASRSNHFISSKSAVDNLITYC
;
A
#
# COMPACT_ATOMS: atom_id res chain seq x y z
N MET A 1 1.63 13.77 14.01
CA MET A 1 0.28 14.31 13.75
C MET A 1 -0.10 13.83 12.36
N ILE A 2 -0.97 12.82 12.25
CA ILE A 2 -1.42 12.30 10.95
C ILE A 2 -2.26 13.42 10.33
N PRO A 3 -1.95 13.92 9.11
CA PRO A 3 -2.79 14.93 8.47
C PRO A 3 -4.23 14.42 8.45
N SER A 4 -5.20 15.29 8.74
CA SER A 4 -6.62 14.96 8.63
C SER A 4 -6.89 14.35 7.26
N ASN A 5 -7.22 13.06 7.24
CA ASN A 5 -7.44 12.30 6.01
C ASN A 5 -8.52 13.01 5.17
N ILE A 6 -8.23 13.26 3.90
CA ILE A 6 -9.21 13.86 2.97
C ILE A 6 -10.35 12.88 2.74
N ILE A 7 -10.07 11.58 2.75
CA ILE A 7 -11.06 10.52 2.59
C ILE A 7 -11.95 10.42 3.83
N ASP A 8 -13.13 11.02 3.75
CA ASP A 8 -14.25 10.82 4.66
C ASP A 8 -15.28 9.85 4.05
N GLN A 9 -16.31 9.49 4.83
CA GLN A 9 -17.40 8.62 4.35
C GLN A 9 -18.14 9.21 3.13
N LYS A 10 -18.07 10.53 2.90
CA LYS A 10 -18.73 11.18 1.77
C LYS A 10 -17.93 10.97 0.49
N ILE A 11 -16.60 11.09 0.54
CA ILE A 11 -15.69 10.84 -0.59
C ILE A 11 -15.67 9.37 -0.98
N ALA A 12 -15.74 8.46 0.00
CA ALA A 12 -15.84 7.02 -0.23
C ALA A 12 -16.99 6.63 -1.18
N ASN A 13 -18.06 7.43 -1.24
CA ASN A 13 -19.26 7.11 -2.01
C ASN A 13 -19.28 7.67 -3.44
N VAL A 14 -18.44 8.66 -3.78
CA VAL A 14 -18.55 9.39 -5.06
C VAL A 14 -17.42 9.08 -6.04
N LEU A 15 -16.28 8.54 -5.59
CA LEU A 15 -15.04 8.30 -6.36
C LEU A 15 -14.52 9.55 -7.11
N PRO A 16 -13.19 9.79 -7.15
CA PRO A 16 -12.65 10.96 -7.84
C PRO A 16 -12.86 10.86 -9.36
N SER A 17 -13.35 11.94 -9.98
CA SER A 17 -13.56 12.04 -11.43
C SER A 17 -12.46 12.80 -12.17
N GLU A 18 -11.53 13.43 -11.43
CA GLU A 18 -10.41 14.17 -12.00
C GLU A 18 -9.18 13.28 -12.14
N SER A 19 -8.44 13.48 -13.23
CA SER A 19 -7.17 12.80 -13.45
C SER A 19 -6.09 13.83 -13.77
N SER A 20 -4.87 13.56 -13.31
CA SER A 20 -3.70 14.38 -13.57
C SER A 20 -2.52 13.49 -13.93
N ILE A 21 -1.73 13.90 -14.91
CA ILE A 21 -0.55 13.16 -15.36
C ILE A 21 0.70 13.88 -14.86
N PHE A 22 1.60 13.13 -14.23
CA PHE A 22 2.90 13.63 -13.79
C PHE A 22 3.98 13.28 -14.81
N LYS A 23 4.96 14.17 -14.99
CA LYS A 23 6.22 13.82 -15.65
C LYS A 23 7.02 12.87 -14.76
N PHE A 24 7.99 12.16 -15.33
CA PHE A 24 8.90 11.34 -14.55
C PHE A 24 9.57 12.19 -13.46
N LEU A 25 9.53 11.70 -12.22
CA LEU A 25 9.98 12.41 -11.04
C LEU A 25 11.35 11.91 -10.58
N SER A 26 12.12 12.77 -9.92
CA SER A 26 13.25 12.31 -9.11
C SER A 26 12.73 11.46 -7.95
N PHE A 27 13.59 10.59 -7.39
CA PHE A 27 13.22 9.75 -6.24
C PHE A 27 12.65 10.55 -5.06
N GLU A 28 13.28 11.67 -4.69
CA GLU A 28 12.78 12.54 -3.61
C GLU A 28 11.37 13.09 -3.89
N LYS A 29 11.10 13.50 -5.14
CA LYS A 29 9.78 14.01 -5.53
C LYS A 29 8.74 12.88 -5.56
N TYR A 30 9.16 11.67 -5.96
CA TYR A 30 8.31 10.50 -5.90
C TYR A 30 7.95 10.13 -4.45
N ASP A 31 8.91 10.16 -3.53
CA ASP A 31 8.65 9.93 -2.10
C ASP A 31 7.69 10.97 -1.51
N ASN A 32 7.82 12.24 -1.92
CA ASN A 32 6.89 13.29 -1.53
C ASN A 32 5.48 13.06 -2.09
N LEU A 33 5.38 12.59 -3.33
CA LEU A 33 4.10 12.22 -3.93
C LEU A 33 3.42 11.09 -3.15
N LEU A 34 4.16 10.02 -2.81
CA LEU A 34 3.64 8.92 -2.00
C LEU A 34 3.08 9.40 -0.65
N LYS A 35 3.79 10.31 0.02
CA LYS A 35 3.38 10.89 1.32
C LYS A 35 2.16 11.81 1.21
N SER A 36 1.99 12.49 0.08
CA SER A 36 0.84 13.39 -0.14
C SER A 36 -0.43 12.66 -0.56
N SER A 37 -0.32 11.46 -1.12
CA SER A 37 -1.46 10.67 -1.57
C SER A 37 -2.15 9.92 -0.43
N ASP A 38 -3.46 9.74 -0.53
CA ASP A 38 -4.23 8.98 0.45
C ASP A 38 -4.18 7.46 0.19
N LEU A 39 -4.13 7.02 -1.07
CA LEU A 39 -3.99 5.63 -1.48
C LEU A 39 -3.04 5.53 -2.68
N ASN A 40 -2.02 4.68 -2.58
CA ASN A 40 -0.98 4.56 -3.59
C ASN A 40 -1.02 3.20 -4.30
N PHE A 41 -1.26 3.16 -5.60
CA PHE A 41 -1.06 1.95 -6.40
C PHE A 41 0.39 1.92 -6.91
N VAL A 42 1.15 0.92 -6.47
CA VAL A 42 2.60 0.79 -6.72
C VAL A 42 2.94 -0.56 -7.32
N ARG A 43 4.16 -0.72 -7.87
CA ARG A 43 4.56 -1.95 -8.56
C ARG A 43 6.04 -2.28 -8.42
N GLY A 44 6.39 -3.56 -8.58
CA GLY A 44 7.79 -3.99 -8.42
C GLY A 44 8.29 -3.80 -6.99
N GLU A 45 9.61 -3.77 -6.80
CA GLU A 45 10.19 -3.87 -5.45
C GLU A 45 10.57 -2.52 -4.86
N ASP A 46 11.24 -1.63 -5.62
CA ASP A 46 11.67 -0.32 -5.12
C ASP A 46 10.47 0.54 -4.67
N SER A 47 9.43 0.63 -5.50
CA SER A 47 8.25 1.42 -5.15
C SER A 47 7.39 0.79 -4.05
N LEU A 48 7.41 -0.54 -3.90
CA LEU A 48 6.81 -1.21 -2.74
C LEU A 48 7.54 -0.80 -1.46
N CYS A 49 8.86 -0.90 -1.41
CA CYS A 49 9.65 -0.50 -0.25
C CYS A 49 9.39 0.96 0.13
N ARG A 50 9.40 1.87 -0.86
CA ARG A 50 9.10 3.29 -0.64
C ARG A 50 7.68 3.52 -0.12
N ALA A 51 6.68 2.79 -0.63
CA ALA A 51 5.31 2.86 -0.14
C ALA A 51 5.18 2.36 1.31
N ILE A 52 5.88 1.28 1.68
CA ILE A 52 5.94 0.81 3.07
C ILE A 52 6.51 1.90 3.99
N PHE A 53 7.61 2.55 3.58
CA PHE A 53 8.24 3.63 4.35
C PHE A 53 7.49 4.96 4.33
N SER A 54 6.55 5.17 3.41
CA SER A 54 5.71 6.39 3.41
C SER A 54 4.68 6.38 4.53
N GLY A 55 4.29 5.19 5.02
CA GLY A 55 3.22 5.00 6.01
C GLY A 55 1.83 5.33 5.49
N LYS A 56 1.69 5.58 4.19
CA LYS A 56 0.40 5.76 3.52
C LYS A 56 -0.12 4.41 3.01
N PRO A 57 -1.44 4.22 2.98
CA PRO A 57 -2.04 3.05 2.36
C PRO A 57 -1.57 2.83 0.92
N PHE A 58 -1.36 1.58 0.56
CA PHE A 58 -0.96 1.19 -0.79
C PHE A 58 -1.60 -0.11 -1.26
N VAL A 59 -1.62 -0.32 -2.58
CA VAL A 59 -1.92 -1.61 -3.22
C VAL A 59 -0.75 -1.96 -4.13
N TRP A 60 -0.21 -3.16 -3.97
CA TRP A 60 0.97 -3.60 -4.70
C TRP A 60 0.61 -4.47 -5.89
N GLN A 61 1.10 -4.09 -7.07
CA GLN A 61 1.08 -4.94 -8.26
C GLN A 61 2.40 -5.70 -8.39
N VAL A 62 2.32 -7.03 -8.26
CA VAL A 62 3.47 -7.92 -8.47
C VAL A 62 3.71 -8.09 -9.96
N TYR A 63 4.97 -8.16 -10.39
CA TYR A 63 5.28 -8.51 -11.78
C TYR A 63 4.83 -9.95 -12.06
N VAL A 64 4.11 -10.15 -13.18
CA VAL A 64 3.76 -11.48 -13.66
C VAL A 64 5.04 -12.26 -13.93
N GLN A 65 5.13 -13.45 -13.34
CA GLN A 65 6.25 -14.38 -13.48
C GLN A 65 5.75 -15.73 -14.00
N GLU A 66 6.66 -16.48 -14.63
CA GLU A 66 6.43 -17.85 -15.09
C GLU A 66 5.91 -18.74 -13.93
N ASN A 67 5.11 -19.76 -14.28
CA ASN A 67 4.55 -20.72 -13.33
C ASN A 67 3.75 -20.11 -12.17
N GLU A 68 3.15 -18.94 -12.39
CA GLU A 68 2.31 -18.25 -11.40
C GLU A 68 3.04 -17.93 -10.08
N ALA A 69 4.37 -17.89 -10.08
CA ALA A 69 5.16 -17.61 -8.87
C ALA A 69 4.84 -16.25 -8.23
N HIS A 70 4.36 -15.30 -9.05
CA HIS A 70 3.91 -13.99 -8.63
C HIS A 70 2.68 -14.04 -7.69
N VAL A 71 1.79 -15.03 -7.86
CA VAL A 71 0.61 -15.23 -6.99
C VAL A 71 1.05 -15.65 -5.60
N LYS A 72 1.96 -16.62 -5.50
CA LYS A 72 2.52 -17.07 -4.21
C LYS A 72 3.26 -15.94 -3.49
N LYS A 73 3.96 -15.08 -4.23
CA LYS A 73 4.64 -13.90 -3.68
C LYS A 73 3.63 -12.89 -3.12
N LEU A 74 2.53 -12.65 -3.84
CA LEU A 74 1.43 -11.80 -3.38
C LEU A 74 0.77 -12.36 -2.12
N GLU A 75 0.39 -13.64 -2.12
CA GLU A 75 -0.20 -14.36 -0.98
C GLU A 75 0.69 -14.26 0.26
N SER A 76 1.98 -14.62 0.11
CA SER A 76 2.94 -14.58 1.21
C SER A 76 3.12 -13.16 1.74
N PHE A 77 3.14 -12.16 0.86
CA PHE A 77 3.22 -10.76 1.27
C PHE A 77 1.98 -10.35 2.08
N ILE A 78 0.77 -10.66 1.60
CA ILE A 78 -0.47 -10.32 2.29
C ILE A 78 -0.52 -10.98 3.67
N GLU A 79 -0.21 -12.27 3.74
CA GLU A 79 -0.23 -13.02 5.01
C GLU A 79 0.76 -12.46 6.02
N MET A 80 1.98 -12.14 5.59
CA MET A 80 3.02 -11.63 6.49
C MET A 80 2.86 -10.14 6.83
N TYR A 81 2.49 -9.32 5.86
CA TYR A 81 2.40 -7.87 6.05
C TYR A 81 1.16 -7.47 6.86
N PHE A 82 0.05 -8.18 6.69
CA PHE A 82 -1.23 -7.92 7.40
C PHE A 82 -1.53 -8.95 8.50
N PHE A 83 -0.52 -9.62 9.07
CA PHE A 83 -0.73 -10.74 9.99
C PHE A 83 -1.53 -10.37 11.26
N ASP A 84 -1.41 -9.13 11.73
CA ASP A 84 -2.03 -8.56 12.93
C ASP A 84 -3.16 -7.57 12.63
N LEU A 85 -3.56 -7.46 11.35
CA LEU A 85 -4.74 -6.70 10.97
C LEU A 85 -6.01 -7.48 11.36
N GLU A 86 -7.03 -6.77 11.83
CA GLU A 86 -8.34 -7.33 12.15
C GLU A 86 -8.91 -8.10 10.95
N ILE A 87 -9.58 -9.23 11.20
CA ILE A 87 -9.90 -10.23 10.16
C ILE A 87 -10.78 -9.67 9.03
N ASN A 88 -11.77 -8.83 9.35
CA ASN A 88 -12.65 -8.23 8.35
C ASN A 88 -11.89 -7.19 7.51
N LEU A 89 -11.06 -6.36 8.15
CA LEU A 89 -10.18 -5.43 7.43
C LEU A 89 -9.17 -6.16 6.55
N LYS A 90 -8.59 -7.27 7.04
CA LYS A 90 -7.68 -8.12 6.27
C LYS A 90 -8.37 -8.68 5.03
N ALA A 91 -9.62 -9.13 5.14
CA ALA A 91 -10.39 -9.62 4.00
C ALA A 91 -10.59 -8.52 2.94
N ILE A 92 -10.95 -7.30 3.36
CA ILE A 92 -11.16 -6.15 2.45
C ILE A 92 -9.87 -5.80 1.70
N VAL A 93 -8.74 -5.65 2.41
CA VAL A 93 -7.46 -5.33 1.75
C VAL A 93 -6.99 -6.46 0.83
N THR A 94 -7.22 -7.71 1.24
CA THR A 94 -6.87 -8.90 0.45
C THR A 94 -7.65 -8.92 -0.87
N SER A 95 -8.96 -8.71 -0.84
CA SER A 95 -9.78 -8.62 -2.06
C SER A 95 -9.28 -7.52 -2.99
N LEU A 96 -8.99 -6.31 -2.46
CA LEU A 96 -8.51 -5.20 -3.27
C LEU A 96 -7.16 -5.51 -3.95
N PHE A 97 -6.23 -6.17 -3.23
CA PHE A 97 -4.95 -6.59 -3.79
C PHE A 97 -5.14 -7.63 -4.91
N TYR A 98 -6.00 -8.63 -4.71
CA TYR A 98 -6.26 -9.63 -5.75
C TYR A 98 -6.90 -9.01 -6.98
N GLU A 99 -7.99 -8.27 -6.80
CA GLU A 99 -8.71 -7.62 -7.89
C GLU A 99 -7.80 -6.67 -8.70
N TRP A 100 -6.90 -5.94 -8.04
CA TRP A 100 -5.93 -5.11 -8.73
C TRP A 100 -4.92 -5.93 -9.54
N ASN A 101 -4.42 -7.04 -8.99
CA ASN A 101 -3.45 -7.90 -9.68
C ASN A 101 -4.08 -8.73 -10.82
N THR A 102 -5.39 -9.00 -10.77
CA THR A 102 -6.12 -9.71 -11.85
C THR A 102 -6.75 -8.76 -12.88
N GLY A 103 -6.73 -7.44 -12.64
CA GLY A 103 -7.38 -6.45 -13.50
C GLY A 103 -8.91 -6.46 -13.40
N GLN A 104 -9.45 -6.97 -12.29
CA GLN A 104 -10.87 -7.12 -12.01
C GLN A 104 -11.32 -6.22 -10.85
N LEU A 105 -10.80 -4.99 -10.79
CA LEU A 105 -11.11 -4.03 -9.73
C LEU A 105 -12.62 -3.80 -9.60
N ASN A 106 -13.19 -4.11 -8.43
CA ASN A 106 -14.59 -3.94 -8.12
C ASN A 106 -14.82 -2.63 -7.33
N GLU A 107 -15.81 -1.85 -7.77
CA GLU A 107 -16.21 -0.61 -7.11
C GLU A 107 -16.68 -0.83 -5.67
N GLU A 108 -17.40 -1.92 -5.38
CA GLU A 108 -17.89 -2.25 -4.04
C GLU A 108 -16.74 -2.56 -3.06
N THR A 109 -15.72 -3.27 -3.55
CA THR A 109 -14.50 -3.56 -2.78
C THR A 109 -13.75 -2.27 -2.47
N LEU A 110 -13.57 -1.40 -3.47
CA LEU A 110 -12.94 -0.10 -3.27
C LEU A 110 -13.76 0.77 -2.28
N LYS A 111 -15.09 0.82 -2.42
CA LYS A 111 -15.96 1.54 -1.47
C LYS A 111 -15.81 0.99 -0.05
N SER A 112 -15.83 -0.33 0.12
CA SER A 112 -15.65 -0.99 1.42
C SER A 112 -14.31 -0.64 2.04
N TYR A 113 -13.24 -0.61 1.24
CA TYR A 113 -11.92 -0.15 1.67
C TYR A 113 -11.96 1.32 2.13
N LEU A 114 -12.55 2.21 1.34
CA LEU A 114 -12.61 3.65 1.65
C LEU A 114 -13.48 3.94 2.88
N ILE A 115 -14.56 3.18 3.12
CA ILE A 115 -15.38 3.28 4.33
C ILE A 115 -14.55 2.95 5.59
N ASN A 116 -13.65 1.97 5.50
CA ASN A 116 -12.78 1.53 6.60
C ASN A 116 -11.38 2.19 6.55
N TYR A 117 -11.22 3.28 5.79
CA TYR A 117 -9.91 3.88 5.50
C TYR A 117 -9.14 4.29 6.76
N ASN A 118 -9.83 4.79 7.80
CA ASN A 118 -9.15 5.27 9.00
C ASN A 118 -8.41 4.14 9.74
N ASP A 119 -9.05 3.00 9.94
CA ASP A 119 -8.42 1.87 10.63
C ASP A 119 -7.31 1.25 9.77
N ILE A 120 -7.57 1.11 8.46
CA ILE A 120 -6.58 0.62 7.50
C ILE A 120 -5.36 1.55 7.46
N SER A 121 -5.55 2.88 7.39
CA SER A 121 -4.44 3.84 7.33
C SER A 121 -3.63 3.90 8.62
N GLN A 122 -4.27 3.74 9.79
CA GLN A 122 -3.57 3.60 11.06
C GLN A 122 -2.69 2.35 11.11
N PHE A 123 -3.16 1.24 10.53
CA PHE A 123 -2.36 0.03 10.39
C PHE A 123 -1.08 0.29 9.57
N TYR A 124 -1.21 0.87 8.37
CA TYR A 124 -0.05 1.19 7.51
C TYR A 124 0.95 2.12 8.21
N ALA A 125 0.46 3.17 8.86
CA ALA A 125 1.31 4.11 9.60
C ALA A 125 2.08 3.42 10.74
N SER A 126 1.40 2.57 11.51
CA SER A 126 2.01 1.81 12.62
C SER A 126 3.07 0.84 12.11
N ARG A 127 2.78 0.14 11.02
CA ARG A 127 3.69 -0.82 10.38
C ARG A 127 4.94 -0.11 9.82
N SER A 128 4.76 1.07 9.22
CA SER A 128 5.87 1.90 8.75
C SER A 128 6.80 2.33 9.88
N ASN A 129 6.24 2.81 10.98
CA ASN A 129 7.01 3.19 12.18
C ASN A 129 7.80 2.00 12.74
N HIS A 130 7.21 0.80 12.76
CA HIS A 130 7.91 -0.41 13.17
C HIS A 130 9.14 -0.69 12.29
N PHE A 131 9.01 -0.62 10.96
CA PHE A 131 10.14 -0.82 10.06
C PHE A 131 11.21 0.28 10.17
N ILE A 132 10.81 1.55 10.35
CA ILE A 132 11.74 2.67 10.54
C ILE A 132 12.54 2.51 11.84
N SER A 133 11.90 2.00 12.90
CA SER A 133 12.57 1.73 14.19
C SER A 133 13.45 0.47 14.17
N SER A 134 13.33 -0.35 13.13
CA SER A 134 14.11 -1.58 12.97
C SER A 134 15.47 -1.27 12.34
N LYS A 135 16.44 -2.14 12.63
CA LYS A 135 17.78 -2.06 12.03
C LYS A 135 17.69 -2.18 10.50
N SER A 136 18.34 -1.29 9.76
CA SER A 136 18.28 -1.29 8.30
C SER A 136 19.10 -2.43 7.70
N ALA A 137 18.83 -2.75 6.42
CA ALA A 137 19.66 -3.69 5.68
C ALA A 137 21.13 -3.22 5.58
N VAL A 138 21.37 -1.91 5.50
CA VAL A 138 22.71 -1.32 5.49
C VAL A 138 23.42 -1.55 6.83
N ASP A 139 22.73 -1.30 7.94
CA ASP A 139 23.30 -1.54 9.28
C ASP A 139 23.62 -3.02 9.49
N ASN A 140 22.78 -3.92 8.95
CA ASN A 140 23.05 -5.36 8.97
C ASN A 140 24.31 -5.68 8.17
N LEU A 141 24.45 -5.18 6.94
CA LEU A 141 25.64 -5.40 6.10
C LEU A 141 26.92 -4.92 6.79
N ILE A 142 26.91 -3.73 7.40
CA ILE A 142 28.08 -3.20 8.13
C ILE A 142 28.49 -4.12 9.30
N THR A 143 27.54 -4.83 9.92
CA THR A 143 27.85 -5.76 11.03
C THR A 143 28.55 -7.03 10.57
N TYR A 144 28.42 -7.39 9.29
CA TYR A 144 29.01 -8.61 8.71
C TYR A 144 30.27 -8.33 7.88
N CYS A 145 30.69 -7.07 7.76
CA CYS A 145 31.97 -6.66 7.17
C CYS A 145 33.03 -6.46 8.26
#